data_AF-A0A3L7UH10-F1
#
_entry.id   AF-A0A3L7UH10-F1
#
_cell.length_a   1.000
_cell.length_b   1.000
_cell.length_c   1.000
_cell.angle_alpha   90.00
_cell.angle_beta   90.00
_cell.angle_gamma   90.00
#
_symmetry.space_group_name_H-M   'P 1'
#
loop_
_entity.id
_entity.type
_entity.pdbx_description
1 polymer ?
#
loop_
_entity_poly.entity_id
_entity_poly.type
_entity_poly.pdbx_seq_one_letter_code
_entity_poly.pdbx_strand_id
1 'polypeptide(L)'
;MGCIIAFIVTLGANVGSFLNVVVHRVPRGESLVFGGSRCPACRAAIRWRHNVPVLGWLLLRGRCHDCQSPIACRYPIVEAMCATMVGVVASVELLSGGATLPGVAFVARRGGSDGLLFHTDWSLVAVCTVHCFLLVTLFAWALFDVEGHAVPRQWKALACGVMIAAVAISPLVWPNVQTALLPVGLVSGIGSWPAAGVWWRGLAVSGAGAG
;
A
#
# COMPACT_ATOMS: atom_id res chain seq x y z
N MET A 1 1.97 21.33 0.99
CA MET A 1 2.41 19.94 0.70
C MET A 1 2.93 19.17 1.92
N GLY A 2 3.86 19.71 2.73
CA GLY A 2 4.48 18.96 3.85
C GLY A 2 3.50 18.36 4.87
N CYS A 3 2.50 19.11 5.33
CA CYS A 3 1.53 18.62 6.33
C CYS A 3 0.69 17.43 5.83
N ILE A 4 0.34 17.41 4.54
CA ILE A 4 -0.44 16.33 3.93
C ILE A 4 0.38 15.04 3.90
N ILE A 5 1.65 15.13 3.46
CA ILE A 5 2.54 13.97 3.44
C ILE A 5 2.75 13.44 4.86
N ALA A 6 3.00 14.33 5.83
CA ALA A 6 3.15 13.95 7.23
C ALA A 6 1.91 13.21 7.76
N PHE A 7 0.71 13.69 7.43
CA PHE A 7 -0.54 13.04 7.78
C PHE A 7 -0.67 11.64 7.14
N ILE A 8 -0.42 11.52 5.83
CA ILE A 8 -0.49 10.24 5.10
C ILE A 8 0.53 9.23 5.61
N VAL A 9 1.77 9.66 5.85
CA VAL A 9 2.84 8.82 6.44
C VAL A 9 2.44 8.36 7.84
N THR A 10 1.84 9.23 8.65
CA THR A 10 1.32 8.86 9.96
C THR A 10 0.22 7.81 9.85
N LEU A 11 -0.71 7.95 8.90
CA LEU A 11 -1.73 6.91 8.63
C LEU A 11 -1.07 5.58 8.22
N GLY A 12 -0.09 5.61 7.31
CA GLY A 12 0.65 4.42 6.91
C GLY A 12 1.40 3.75 8.08
N ALA A 13 1.95 4.53 9.01
CA ALA A 13 2.59 4.01 10.22
C ALA A 13 1.58 3.33 11.16
N ASN A 14 0.37 3.90 11.30
CA ASN A 14 -0.71 3.28 12.08
C ASN A 14 -1.16 1.95 11.45
N VAL A 15 -1.27 1.89 10.11
CA VAL A 15 -1.54 0.63 9.40
C VAL A 15 -0.43 -0.39 9.67
N GLY A 16 0.84 0.01 9.61
CA GLY A 16 1.96 -0.87 9.95
C GLY A 16 1.93 -1.38 11.40
N SER A 17 1.54 -0.53 12.34
CA SER A 17 1.38 -0.91 13.75
C SER A 17 0.25 -1.94 13.92
N PHE A 18 -0.86 -1.77 13.21
CA PHE A 18 -1.93 -2.77 13.15
C PHE A 18 -1.49 -4.08 12.49
N LEU A 19 -0.68 -4.03 11.42
CA LEU A 19 -0.13 -5.24 10.79
C LEU A 19 0.67 -6.09 11.77
N ASN A 20 1.47 -5.48 12.66
CA ASN A 20 2.17 -6.24 13.70
C ASN A 20 1.22 -7.04 14.60
N VAL A 21 0.04 -6.49 14.92
CA VAL A 21 -1.00 -7.20 15.68
C VAL A 21 -1.61 -8.33 14.85
N VAL A 22 -1.94 -8.06 13.59
CA VAL A 22 -2.53 -9.05 12.66
C VAL A 22 -1.60 -10.25 12.48
N VAL A 23 -0.33 -10.02 12.16
CA VAL A 23 0.66 -11.09 11.93
C VAL A 23 0.85 -11.93 13.19
N HIS A 24 0.87 -11.29 14.36
CA HIS A 24 1.04 -12.01 15.62
C HIS A 24 -0.18 -12.86 16.00
N ARG A 25 -1.40 -12.32 15.87
CA ARG A 25 -2.62 -12.90 16.44
C ARG A 25 -3.40 -13.82 15.52
N VAL A 26 -3.43 -13.53 14.22
CA VAL A 26 -4.21 -14.32 13.25
C VAL A 26 -3.80 -15.80 13.22
N PRO A 27 -2.50 -16.17 13.23
CA PRO A 27 -2.08 -17.58 13.24
C PRO A 27 -2.44 -18.30 14.55
N ARG A 28 -2.58 -17.54 15.64
CA ARG A 28 -2.88 -18.03 16.99
C ARG A 28 -4.38 -18.09 17.29
N GLY A 29 -5.22 -17.64 16.36
CA GLY A 29 -6.67 -17.56 16.57
C GLY A 29 -7.08 -16.56 17.65
N GLU A 30 -6.20 -15.62 17.99
CA GLU A 30 -6.47 -14.60 19.01
C GLU A 30 -7.32 -13.46 18.45
N SER A 31 -8.09 -12.80 19.33
CA SER A 31 -8.91 -11.66 18.93
C SER A 31 -8.07 -10.45 18.51
N LEU A 32 -8.39 -9.85 17.36
CA LEU A 32 -7.76 -8.61 16.90
C LEU A 32 -8.20 -7.37 17.67
N VAL A 33 -9.44 -7.37 18.18
CA VAL A 33 -10.06 -6.20 18.83
C VAL A 33 -9.75 -6.15 20.34
N PHE A 34 -9.67 -7.31 20.99
CA PHE A 34 -9.51 -7.38 22.45
C PHE A 34 -8.07 -7.63 22.87
N GLY A 35 -7.67 -7.04 24.01
CA GLY A 35 -6.39 -7.29 24.68
C GLY A 35 -5.22 -6.45 24.16
N GLY A 36 -5.22 -5.13 24.40
CA GLY A 36 -4.22 -4.17 23.89
C GLY A 36 -2.73 -4.51 24.11
N SER A 37 -1.83 -3.67 23.59
CA SER A 37 -0.38 -3.90 23.58
C SER A 37 0.19 -4.14 24.99
N ARG A 38 0.86 -5.29 25.20
CA ARG A 38 1.49 -5.67 26.48
C ARG A 38 2.95 -6.01 26.25
N CYS A 39 3.79 -5.76 27.26
CA CYS A 39 5.17 -6.21 27.22
C CYS A 39 5.24 -7.75 27.28
N PRO A 40 6.04 -8.42 26.44
CA PRO A 40 6.16 -9.89 26.47
C PRO A 40 6.84 -10.42 27.75
N ALA A 41 7.67 -9.61 28.43
CA ALA A 41 8.38 -10.02 29.64
C ALA A 41 7.55 -9.80 30.90
N CYS A 42 7.16 -8.55 31.19
CA CYS A 42 6.45 -8.22 32.43
C CYS A 42 4.92 -8.25 32.31
N ARG A 43 4.37 -8.41 31.09
CA ARG A 43 2.93 -8.35 30.79
C ARG A 43 2.22 -7.04 31.21
N ALA A 44 2.99 -6.02 31.61
CA ALA A 44 2.47 -4.68 31.86
C ALA A 44 1.85 -4.11 30.58
N ALA A 45 0.73 -3.41 30.75
CA ALA A 45 0.06 -2.72 29.66
C ALA A 45 0.93 -1.56 29.17
N ILE A 46 1.16 -1.48 27.87
CA ILE A 46 1.90 -0.37 27.29
C ILE A 46 1.00 0.87 27.33
N ARG A 47 1.50 1.94 27.97
CA ARG A 47 0.78 3.22 28.05
C ARG A 47 0.56 3.76 26.64
N TRP A 48 -0.59 4.37 26.38
CA TRP A 48 -0.96 4.88 25.06
C TRP A 48 0.10 5.80 24.42
N ARG A 49 0.79 6.62 25.22
CA ARG A 49 1.88 7.51 24.77
C ARG A 49 3.11 6.77 24.21
N HIS A 50 3.32 5.54 24.63
CA HIS A 50 4.40 4.68 24.14
C HIS A 50 3.96 3.81 22.95
N ASN A 51 2.67 3.83 22.59
CA ASN A 51 2.12 3.12 21.45
C ASN A 51 2.07 3.99 20.19
N VAL A 52 2.76 5.14 20.18
CA VAL A 52 2.90 5.98 18.99
C VAL A 52 3.85 5.29 18.01
N PRO A 53 3.43 4.99 16.76
CA PRO A 53 4.26 4.27 15.80
C PRO A 53 5.63 4.90 15.63
N VAL A 54 6.68 4.08 15.61
CA VAL A 54 8.11 4.41 15.51
C VAL A 54 8.64 5.24 16.69
N LEU A 55 7.99 6.34 17.03
CA LEU A 55 8.39 7.27 18.09
C LEU A 55 8.36 6.64 19.48
N GLY A 56 7.36 5.81 19.77
CA GLY A 56 7.26 5.13 21.07
C GLY A 56 8.47 4.25 21.36
N TRP A 57 8.94 3.51 20.34
CA TRP A 57 10.14 2.67 20.44
C TRP A 57 11.42 3.50 20.54
N LEU A 58 11.53 4.58 19.76
CA LEU A 58 12.70 5.48 19.80
C LEU A 58 12.85 6.19 21.15
N LEU A 59 11.75 6.72 21.70
CA LEU A 59 11.75 7.39 23.01
C LEU A 59 12.11 6.44 24.15
N LEU A 60 11.70 5.18 24.03
CA LEU A 60 12.03 4.11 24.97
C LEU A 60 13.39 3.46 24.70
N ARG A 61 14.12 3.90 23.66
CA ARG A 61 15.40 3.33 23.20
C ARG A 61 15.35 1.81 23.04
N GLY A 62 14.21 1.32 22.55
CA GLY A 62 13.95 -0.11 22.35
C GLY A 62 13.86 -0.94 23.62
N ARG A 63 13.50 -0.36 24.77
CA ARG A 63 13.33 -1.09 26.04
C ARG A 63 11.97 -0.84 26.66
N CYS A 64 11.40 -1.83 27.35
CA CYS A 64 10.16 -1.62 28.09
C CYS A 64 10.37 -0.59 29.21
N HIS A 65 9.44 0.36 29.37
CA HIS A 65 9.49 1.35 30.45
C HIS A 65 9.59 0.71 31.85
N ASP A 66 8.78 -0.32 32.11
CA ASP A 66 8.62 -0.86 33.47
C ASP A 66 9.67 -1.93 33.82
N CYS A 67 10.02 -2.81 32.87
CA CYS A 67 10.95 -3.92 33.13
C CYS A 67 12.29 -3.83 32.38
N GLN A 68 12.50 -2.80 31.56
CA GLN A 68 13.73 -2.57 30.78
C GLN A 68 14.11 -3.71 29.80
N SER A 69 13.24 -4.72 29.64
CA SER A 69 13.41 -5.79 28.67
C SER A 69 13.45 -5.25 27.24
N PRO A 70 14.33 -5.77 26.37
CA PRO A 70 14.43 -5.30 24.99
C PRO A 70 13.16 -5.56 24.18
N ILE A 71 12.72 -4.56 23.43
CA ILE A 71 11.63 -4.65 22.46
C ILE A 71 12.24 -4.80 21.07
N ALA A 72 11.86 -5.85 20.35
CA ALA A 72 12.44 -6.18 19.05
C ALA A 72 12.34 -5.01 18.05
N CYS A 73 13.44 -4.73 17.33
CA CYS A 73 13.51 -3.67 16.31
C CYS A 73 12.59 -3.96 15.10
N ARG A 74 12.11 -5.18 14.94
CA ARG A 74 11.18 -5.56 13.88
C ARG A 74 9.89 -4.72 13.91
N TYR A 75 9.35 -4.41 15.08
CA TYR A 75 8.11 -3.64 15.21
C TYR A 75 8.20 -2.23 14.58
N PRO A 76 9.15 -1.36 14.97
CA PRO A 76 9.30 -0.05 14.35
C PRO A 76 9.75 -0.12 12.88
N ILE A 77 10.48 -1.17 12.47
CA ILE A 77 10.83 -1.37 11.05
C ILE A 77 9.58 -1.60 10.20
N VAL A 78 8.67 -2.48 10.64
CA VAL A 78 7.40 -2.75 9.93
C VAL A 78 6.55 -1.48 9.83
N GLU A 79 6.48 -0.71 10.91
CA GLU A 79 5.78 0.58 10.95
C GLU A 79 6.39 1.59 9.96
N ALA A 80 7.71 1.73 9.95
CA ALA A 80 8.42 2.63 9.04
C ALA A 80 8.30 2.20 7.57
N MET A 81 8.37 0.91 7.28
CA MET A 81 8.20 0.38 5.91
C MET A 81 6.80 0.67 5.39
N CYS A 82 5.76 0.42 6.20
CA CYS A 82 4.38 0.69 5.81
C CYS A 82 4.13 2.20 5.63
N ALA A 83 4.67 3.03 6.53
CA ALA A 83 4.62 4.49 6.42
C ALA A 83 5.27 5.00 5.12
N THR A 84 6.44 4.44 4.79
CA THR A 84 7.17 4.79 3.56
C THR A 84 6.42 4.35 2.32
N MET A 85 5.92 3.12 2.29
CA MET A 85 5.19 2.57 1.14
C MET A 85 3.94 3.39 0.82
N VAL A 86 3.10 3.67 1.81
CA VAL A 86 1.90 4.49 1.65
C VAL A 86 2.27 5.93 1.26
N GLY A 87 3.31 6.50 1.90
CA GLY A 87 3.79 7.85 1.58
C GLY A 87 4.30 7.98 0.14
N VAL A 88 5.05 6.99 -0.35
CA VAL A 88 5.57 6.97 -1.73
C VAL A 88 4.44 6.84 -2.73
N VAL A 89 3.52 5.89 -2.54
CA VAL A 89 2.36 5.70 -3.44
C VAL A 89 1.52 6.98 -3.52
N ALA A 90 1.19 7.57 -2.38
CA ALA A 90 0.45 8.83 -2.35
C ALA A 90 1.22 9.99 -2.99
N SER A 91 2.54 10.03 -2.86
CA SER A 91 3.35 11.06 -3.52
C SER A 91 3.37 10.90 -5.03
N VAL A 92 3.49 9.67 -5.51
CA VAL A 92 3.59 9.33 -6.94
C VAL A 92 2.24 9.42 -7.66
N GLU A 93 1.14 9.12 -6.97
CA GLU A 93 -0.21 9.11 -7.57
C GLU A 93 -1.00 10.36 -7.20
N LEU A 94 -1.15 10.66 -5.92
CA LEU A 94 -2.06 11.69 -5.43
C LEU A 94 -1.47 13.10 -5.60
N LEU A 95 -0.20 13.29 -5.21
CA LEU A 95 0.45 14.62 -5.30
C LEU A 95 0.91 14.97 -6.72
N SER A 96 1.19 13.97 -7.55
CA SER A 96 1.46 14.19 -8.98
C SER A 96 0.20 14.52 -9.79
N GLY A 97 -0.99 14.38 -9.19
CA GLY A 97 -2.26 14.51 -9.90
C GLY A 97 -2.49 13.39 -10.92
N GLY A 98 -1.99 12.18 -10.64
CA GLY A 98 -2.13 11.02 -11.53
C GLY A 98 -1.22 11.04 -12.76
N ALA A 99 -0.20 11.90 -12.81
CA ALA A 99 0.72 12.01 -13.96
C ALA A 99 1.44 10.70 -14.29
N THR A 100 1.61 9.81 -13.30
CA THR A 100 2.29 8.52 -13.44
C THR A 100 1.35 7.38 -13.86
N LEU A 101 0.04 7.60 -13.84
CA LEU A 101 -0.95 6.55 -14.13
C LEU A 101 -1.17 6.41 -15.65
N PRO A 102 -1.27 5.16 -16.17
CA PRO A 102 -1.63 4.93 -17.56
C PRO A 102 -3.08 5.37 -17.82
N GLY A 103 -3.30 6.08 -18.93
CA GLY A 103 -4.60 6.65 -19.29
C GLY A 103 -4.67 8.15 -19.05
N VAL A 104 -4.52 8.92 -20.13
CA VAL A 104 -4.37 10.40 -20.15
C VAL A 104 -5.58 11.20 -19.64
N ALA A 105 -6.64 10.55 -19.14
CA ALA A 105 -7.86 11.22 -18.68
C ALA A 105 -7.74 11.86 -17.27
N PHE A 106 -6.84 11.37 -16.41
CA PHE A 106 -6.56 11.99 -15.10
C PHE A 106 -5.61 13.19 -15.18
N VAL A 107 -4.88 13.32 -16.29
CA VAL A 107 -3.72 14.21 -16.46
C VAL A 107 -4.07 15.71 -16.44
N ALA A 108 -5.34 16.09 -16.50
CA ALA A 108 -5.70 17.50 -16.60
C ALA A 108 -6.65 17.93 -15.50
N ARG A 109 -6.09 18.39 -14.36
CA ARG A 109 -6.36 19.77 -13.93
C ARG A 109 -5.45 20.37 -12.86
N ARG A 110 -5.10 19.70 -11.74
CA ARG A 110 -4.31 20.35 -10.65
C ARG A 110 -3.57 19.34 -9.76
N GLY A 111 -2.25 19.18 -9.95
CA GLY A 111 -1.38 18.47 -9.00
C GLY A 111 -1.11 19.30 -7.74
N GLY A 112 -0.40 18.72 -6.77
CA GLY A 112 -0.01 19.39 -5.53
C GLY A 112 -1.08 19.42 -4.43
N SER A 113 -0.79 20.14 -3.34
CA SER A 113 -1.67 20.16 -2.16
C SER A 113 -3.01 20.84 -2.41
N ASP A 114 -3.05 21.82 -3.32
CA ASP A 114 -4.23 22.65 -3.54
C ASP A 114 -5.27 21.90 -4.37
N GLY A 115 -4.80 21.10 -5.34
CA GLY A 115 -5.61 20.13 -6.05
C GLY A 115 -6.22 19.10 -5.10
N LEU A 116 -5.42 18.53 -4.21
CA LEU A 116 -5.93 17.54 -3.26
C LEU A 116 -6.93 18.11 -2.24
N LEU A 117 -6.70 19.31 -1.70
CA LEU A 117 -7.52 19.85 -0.60
C LEU A 117 -8.82 20.50 -1.09
N PHE A 118 -8.79 21.20 -2.22
CA PHE A 118 -9.93 22.00 -2.68
C PHE A 118 -10.62 21.41 -3.91
N HIS A 119 -9.97 20.49 -4.62
CA HIS A 119 -10.46 19.91 -5.87
C HIS A 119 -10.18 18.41 -5.94
N THR A 120 -10.49 17.70 -4.86
CA THR A 120 -10.20 16.26 -4.74
C THR A 120 -10.92 15.46 -5.82
N ASP A 121 -10.14 14.85 -6.71
CA ASP A 121 -10.65 13.83 -7.62
C ASP A 121 -10.76 12.49 -6.87
N TRP A 122 -11.97 12.13 -6.46
CA TRP A 122 -12.25 10.90 -5.71
C TRP A 122 -11.83 9.62 -6.45
N SER A 123 -11.80 9.65 -7.77
CA SER A 123 -11.29 8.57 -8.61
C SER A 123 -9.79 8.34 -8.39
N LEU A 124 -8.99 9.40 -8.22
CA LEU A 124 -7.56 9.29 -7.94
C LEU A 124 -7.31 8.76 -6.52
N VAL A 125 -8.13 9.21 -5.56
CA VAL A 125 -8.11 8.69 -4.18
C VAL A 125 -8.46 7.20 -4.16
N ALA A 126 -9.45 6.77 -4.95
CA ALA A 126 -9.84 5.36 -5.06
C ALA A 126 -8.71 4.50 -5.63
N VAL A 127 -8.07 4.94 -6.73
CA VAL A 127 -6.91 4.25 -7.32
C VAL A 127 -5.77 4.12 -6.32
N CYS A 128 -5.39 5.22 -5.66
CA CYS A 128 -4.35 5.22 -4.63
C CYS A 128 -4.69 4.31 -3.45
N THR A 129 -5.96 4.28 -3.04
CA THR A 129 -6.44 3.38 -1.98
C THR A 129 -6.30 1.91 -2.38
N VAL A 130 -6.65 1.56 -3.62
CA VAL A 130 -6.51 0.19 -4.14
C VAL A 130 -5.04 -0.23 -4.20
N HIS A 131 -4.14 0.62 -4.72
CA HIS A 131 -2.71 0.32 -4.74
C HIS A 131 -2.11 0.19 -3.34
N CYS A 132 -2.48 1.07 -2.42
CA CYS A 132 -2.08 0.96 -1.01
C CYS A 132 -2.59 -0.34 -0.37
N PHE A 133 -3.85 -0.72 -0.59
CA PHE A 133 -4.42 -1.94 -0.04
C PHE A 133 -3.73 -3.20 -0.61
N LEU A 134 -3.44 -3.22 -1.91
CA LEU A 134 -2.69 -4.29 -2.56
C LEU A 134 -1.30 -4.43 -1.94
N LEU A 135 -0.53 -3.34 -1.87
CA LEU A 135 0.84 -3.35 -1.37
C LEU A 135 0.90 -3.71 0.12
N VAL A 136 -0.01 -3.18 0.94
CA VAL A 136 -0.14 -3.54 2.36
C VAL A 136 -0.49 -5.02 2.53
N THR A 137 -1.36 -5.57 1.70
CA THR A 137 -1.72 -6.99 1.73
C THR A 137 -0.54 -7.88 1.35
N LEU A 138 0.18 -7.55 0.27
CA LEU A 138 1.37 -8.28 -0.14
C LEU A 138 2.47 -8.20 0.93
N PHE A 139 2.67 -7.04 1.54
CA PHE A 139 3.61 -6.86 2.64
C PHE A 139 3.21 -7.68 3.86
N ALA A 140 1.92 -7.72 4.21
CA ALA A 140 1.42 -8.55 5.29
C ALA A 140 1.72 -10.04 5.03
N TRP A 141 1.46 -10.54 3.82
CA TRP A 141 1.75 -11.93 3.45
C TRP A 141 3.25 -12.22 3.54
N ALA A 142 4.11 -11.31 3.07
CA ALA A 142 5.55 -11.44 3.23
C ALA A 142 5.97 -11.51 4.72
N LEU A 143 5.31 -10.76 5.61
CA LEU A 143 5.58 -10.84 7.05
C LEU A 143 5.15 -12.17 7.67
N PHE A 144 4.03 -12.75 7.21
CA PHE A 144 3.62 -14.09 7.63
C PHE A 144 4.65 -15.15 7.21
N ASP A 145 5.15 -15.07 5.98
CA ASP A 145 6.18 -15.97 5.46
C ASP A 145 7.49 -15.84 6.26
N VAL A 146 7.91 -14.61 6.61
CA VAL A 146 9.08 -14.36 7.46
C VAL A 146 8.92 -14.95 8.87
N GLU A 147 7.71 -14.96 9.42
CA GLU A 147 7.46 -15.63 10.71
C GLU A 147 7.27 -17.15 10.61
N GLY A 148 7.26 -17.72 9.40
CA GLY A 148 7.00 -19.14 9.18
C GLY A 148 5.55 -19.55 9.43
N HIS A 149 4.61 -18.60 9.46
CA HIS A 149 3.18 -18.89 9.63
C HIS A 149 2.47 -18.83 8.28
N ALA A 150 1.64 -19.83 7.97
CA ALA A 150 0.77 -19.75 6.81
C ALA A 150 -0.44 -18.84 7.11
N VAL A 151 -0.75 -17.92 6.19
CA VAL A 151 -1.98 -17.12 6.28
C VAL A 151 -3.20 -18.05 6.17
N PRO A 152 -4.16 -18.01 7.11
CA PRO A 152 -5.36 -18.83 7.04
C PRO A 152 -6.17 -18.52 5.77
N ARG A 153 -6.79 -19.55 5.17
CA ARG A 153 -7.48 -19.45 3.87
C ARG A 153 -8.57 -18.37 3.85
N GLN A 154 -9.34 -18.24 4.94
CA GLN A 154 -10.41 -17.25 5.05
C GLN A 154 -9.92 -15.80 4.92
N TRP A 155 -8.75 -15.50 5.50
CA TRP A 155 -8.16 -14.15 5.45
C TRP A 155 -7.57 -13.84 4.08
N LYS A 156 -6.95 -14.82 3.42
CA LYS A 156 -6.53 -14.70 2.02
C LYS A 156 -7.73 -14.46 1.10
N ALA A 157 -8.78 -15.26 1.25
CA ALA A 157 -10.00 -15.13 0.47
C ALA A 157 -10.68 -13.77 0.68
N LEU A 158 -10.75 -13.29 1.92
CA LEU A 158 -11.28 -11.96 2.23
C LEU A 158 -10.46 -10.85 1.55
N ALA A 159 -9.14 -10.85 1.70
CA ALA A 159 -8.28 -9.82 1.11
C ALA A 159 -8.36 -9.82 -0.42
N CYS A 160 -8.29 -11.00 -1.05
CA CYS A 160 -8.47 -11.14 -2.50
C CYS A 160 -9.87 -10.71 -2.94
N GLY A 161 -10.92 -11.09 -2.20
CA GLY A 161 -12.30 -10.72 -2.50
C GLY A 161 -12.52 -9.21 -2.46
N VAL A 162 -11.98 -8.53 -1.44
CA VAL A 162 -12.01 -7.06 -1.32
C VAL A 162 -11.26 -6.40 -2.48
N MET A 163 -10.05 -6.89 -2.83
CA MET A 163 -9.29 -6.39 -3.98
C MET A 163 -10.08 -6.52 -5.29
N ILE A 164 -10.60 -7.72 -5.57
CA ILE A 164 -11.35 -8.01 -6.80
C ILE A 164 -12.61 -7.15 -6.86
N ALA A 165 -13.37 -7.05 -5.77
CA ALA A 165 -14.56 -6.23 -5.71
C ALA A 165 -14.25 -4.74 -5.92
N ALA A 166 -13.18 -4.22 -5.29
CA ALA A 166 -12.76 -2.83 -5.46
C ALA A 166 -12.40 -2.52 -6.92
N VAL A 167 -11.62 -3.41 -7.55
CA VAL A 167 -11.25 -3.27 -8.97
C VAL A 167 -12.46 -3.42 -9.89
N ALA A 168 -13.36 -4.36 -9.63
CA ALA A 168 -14.54 -4.62 -10.47
C ALA A 168 -15.63 -3.55 -10.36
N ILE A 169 -15.80 -2.93 -9.18
CA ILE A 169 -16.81 -1.88 -8.94
C ILE A 169 -16.31 -0.53 -9.42
N SER A 170 -15.00 -0.26 -9.35
CA SER A 170 -14.42 1.04 -9.73
C SER A 170 -14.82 1.57 -11.12
N PRO A 171 -14.97 0.76 -12.19
CA PRO A 171 -15.38 1.23 -13.52
C PRO A 171 -16.84 1.64 -13.59
N LEU A 172 -17.70 1.07 -12.73
CA LEU A 172 -19.13 1.39 -12.67
C LEU A 172 -19.33 2.77 -12.03
N VAL A 173 -18.48 3.13 -11.07
CA VAL A 173 -18.55 4.41 -10.35
C VAL A 173 -17.79 5.50 -11.12
N TRP A 174 -16.61 5.17 -11.64
CA TRP A 174 -15.74 6.09 -12.36
C TRP A 174 -15.20 5.46 -13.64
N PRO A 175 -15.88 5.65 -14.79
CA PRO A 175 -15.48 5.06 -16.06
C PRO A 175 -14.03 5.38 -16.47
N ASN A 176 -13.53 6.56 -16.09
CA ASN A 176 -12.17 7.02 -16.38
C ASN A 176 -11.08 6.21 -15.65
N VAL A 177 -11.41 5.49 -14.57
CA VAL A 177 -10.48 4.68 -13.76
C VAL A 177 -10.03 3.40 -14.48
N GLN A 178 -10.78 2.95 -15.49
CA GLN A 178 -10.55 1.66 -16.16
C GLN A 178 -9.11 1.47 -16.64
N THR A 179 -8.51 2.50 -17.22
CA THR A 179 -7.14 2.45 -17.75
C THR A 179 -6.05 2.45 -16.67
N ALA A 180 -6.37 2.91 -15.46
CA ALA A 180 -5.45 2.97 -14.33
C ALA A 180 -5.45 1.70 -13.47
N LEU A 181 -6.57 0.96 -13.40
CA LEU A 181 -6.70 -0.25 -12.57
C LEU A 181 -6.70 -1.56 -13.36
N LEU A 182 -6.96 -1.52 -14.67
CA LEU A 182 -6.92 -2.70 -15.53
C LEU A 182 -5.79 -2.58 -16.55
N PRO A 183 -5.15 -3.70 -16.93
CA PRO A 183 -4.17 -3.70 -18.01
C PRO A 183 -4.79 -3.07 -19.26
N VAL A 184 -4.04 -2.19 -19.93
CA VAL A 184 -4.50 -1.47 -21.14
C VAL A 184 -5.10 -2.43 -22.18
N GLY A 185 -4.54 -3.64 -22.32
CA GLY A 185 -5.02 -4.67 -23.24
C GLY A 185 -6.31 -5.40 -22.84
N LEU A 186 -6.77 -5.28 -21.59
CA LEU A 186 -8.07 -5.82 -21.14
C LEU A 186 -9.21 -4.83 -21.37
N VAL A 187 -8.93 -3.53 -21.22
CA VAL A 187 -9.91 -2.43 -21.39
C VAL A 187 -10.24 -2.20 -22.86
N SER A 188 -9.27 -2.40 -23.75
CA SER A 188 -9.40 -2.01 -25.15
C SER A 188 -10.00 -3.10 -26.06
N GLY A 189 -10.49 -4.21 -25.49
CA GLY A 189 -10.88 -5.39 -26.24
C GLY A 189 -9.69 -6.03 -26.97
N ILE A 190 -9.87 -7.26 -27.42
CA ILE A 190 -8.88 -8.08 -28.11
C ILE A 190 -8.46 -7.46 -29.49
N GLY A 191 -8.92 -6.25 -29.83
CA GLY A 191 -8.79 -5.61 -31.14
C GLY A 191 -7.88 -4.40 -31.24
N SER A 192 -7.30 -3.86 -30.16
CA SER A 192 -6.44 -2.66 -30.28
C SER A 192 -5.12 -2.75 -29.51
N TRP A 193 -4.47 -3.92 -29.55
CA TRP A 193 -3.01 -3.89 -29.52
C TRP A 193 -2.57 -2.96 -30.67
N PRO A 194 -1.81 -1.88 -30.44
CA PRO A 194 -1.14 -1.21 -31.54
C PRO A 194 -0.28 -2.31 -32.16
N ALA A 195 -0.61 -2.64 -33.41
CA ALA A 195 -0.13 -3.81 -34.12
C ALA A 195 1.30 -4.16 -33.69
N ALA A 196 1.50 -5.41 -33.26
CA ALA A 196 2.80 -6.00 -32.96
C ALA A 196 3.83 -5.86 -34.12
N GLY A 197 3.48 -5.22 -35.23
CA GLY A 197 4.36 -4.87 -36.34
C GLY A 197 5.21 -3.61 -36.18
N VAL A 198 5.02 -2.74 -35.17
CA VAL A 198 5.87 -1.53 -35.02
C VAL A 198 7.23 -1.86 -34.39
N TRP A 199 7.28 -2.76 -33.40
CA TRP A 199 8.55 -3.11 -32.72
C TRP A 199 9.45 -4.04 -33.56
N TRP A 200 8.87 -4.93 -34.38
CA TRP A 200 9.66 -5.85 -35.22
C TRP A 200 10.22 -5.22 -36.51
N ARG A 201 9.61 -4.15 -37.02
CA ARG A 201 10.11 -3.47 -38.25
C ARG A 201 11.42 -2.71 -38.04
N GLY A 202 11.80 -2.41 -36.80
CA GLY A 202 13.10 -1.80 -36.46
C GLY A 202 14.28 -2.79 -36.50
N LEU A 203 14.02 -4.10 -36.44
CA LEU A 203 15.07 -5.14 -36.46
C LEU A 203 15.25 -5.79 -37.84
N ALA A 204 14.43 -5.44 -38.83
CA ALA A 204 14.45 -6.05 -40.16
C ALA A 204 15.10 -5.20 -41.27
N VAL A 205 15.70 -4.04 -40.96
CA VAL A 205 16.27 -3.13 -41.98
C VAL A 205 17.81 -3.00 -41.92
N SER A 206 18.50 -3.74 -41.04
CA SER A 206 19.98 -3.72 -40.96
C SER A 206 20.68 -4.91 -41.66
N GLY A 207 20.02 -5.60 -42.60
CA GLY A 207 20.52 -6.87 -43.16
C GLY A 207 20.51 -7.04 -44.69
N ALA A 208 20.26 -6.01 -45.50
CA ALA A 208 20.27 -6.15 -46.97
C ALA A 208 21.05 -5.00 -47.63
N GLY A 209 22.38 -5.15 -47.63
CA GLY A 209 23.30 -4.24 -48.30
C GLY A 209 24.74 -4.74 -48.21
N ALA A 210 25.04 -5.88 -48.85
CA ALA A 210 26.39 -6.26 -49.31
C ALA A 210 26.30 -7.57 -50.12
N GLY A 211 26.58 -7.49 -51.42
CA GLY A 211 26.63 -8.62 -52.35
C GLY A 211 26.25 -8.22 -53.76
#